data_AF-A0A2M9P6L3-F1
#
_entry.id   AF-A0A2M9P6L3-F1
#
_cell.length_a   1.000
_cell.length_b   1.000
_cell.length_c   1.000
_cell.angle_alpha   90.00
_cell.angle_beta   90.00
_cell.angle_gamma   90.00
#
_symmetry.space_group_name_H-M   'P 1'
#
loop_
_entity.id
_entity.type
_entity.pdbx_description
1 polymer ?
#
loop_
_entity_poly.entity_id
_entity_poly.type
_entity_poly.pdbx_seq_one_letter_code
_entity_poly.pdbx_strand_id
1 'polypeptide(L)'
;AAVEHARSTGVAAVPQVPVIEVPGMIAPRDGRIPKGRLVTLAEIGSLIDAAATDKAGEPSLYPHVLHQLLIHIGSGARSGAVFELTEPQVLTSLGVFDLRRYHATEDRSKPRGIVPISGPLWWVFDNARETIGRDGCVVHYRG
;
A
#
# COMPACT_ATOMS: atom_id res chain seq x y z
N ALA A 1 45.93 12.60 -35.77
CA ALA A 1 46.27 11.86 -34.54
C ALA A 1 44.99 11.69 -33.73
N ALA A 2 44.46 10.47 -33.64
CA ALA A 2 43.27 10.16 -32.85
C ALA A 2 43.73 9.62 -31.49
N VAL A 3 43.23 10.22 -30.42
CA VAL A 3 43.52 9.79 -29.04
C VAL A 3 42.72 8.53 -28.77
N GLU A 4 43.40 7.40 -28.57
CA GLU A 4 42.81 6.18 -28.02
C GLU A 4 42.38 6.44 -26.57
N HIS A 5 41.07 6.50 -26.33
CA HIS A 5 40.55 6.43 -24.97
C HIS A 5 40.55 4.97 -24.50
N ALA A 6 41.23 4.73 -23.38
CA ALA A 6 41.28 3.43 -22.71
C ALA A 6 39.86 2.91 -22.42
N ARG A 7 39.56 1.69 -22.91
CA ARG A 7 38.35 0.96 -22.57
C ARG A 7 38.52 0.35 -21.18
N SER A 8 37.71 0.81 -20.23
CA SER A 8 37.54 0.14 -18.94
C SER A 8 36.95 -1.26 -19.18
N THR A 9 37.75 -2.31 -18.95
CA THR A 9 37.24 -3.67 -18.79
C THR A 9 36.49 -3.72 -17.46
N GLY A 10 35.18 -3.48 -17.52
CA GLY A 10 34.29 -3.41 -16.36
C GLY A 10 34.24 -4.71 -15.56
N VAL A 11 35.25 -4.92 -14.72
CA VAL A 11 35.26 -5.96 -13.69
C VAL A 11 35.25 -5.26 -12.34
N ALA A 12 34.10 -4.67 -12.02
CA ALA A 12 33.71 -4.49 -10.63
C ALA A 12 32.80 -5.67 -10.29
N ALA A 13 33.41 -6.82 -9.97
CA ALA A 13 32.66 -7.89 -9.33
C ALA A 13 32.23 -7.35 -7.95
N VAL A 14 31.00 -6.83 -7.88
CA VAL A 14 30.37 -6.47 -6.61
C VAL A 14 30.40 -7.75 -5.76
N PRO A 15 31.02 -7.75 -4.57
CA PRO A 15 31.01 -8.92 -3.73
C PRO A 15 29.55 -9.29 -3.46
N GLN A 16 29.14 -10.48 -3.90
CA GLN A 16 27.84 -11.04 -3.58
C GLN A 16 27.88 -11.33 -2.07
N VAL A 17 27.47 -10.35 -1.26
CA VAL A 17 27.23 -10.57 0.16
C VAL A 17 26.18 -11.66 0.26
N PRO A 18 26.43 -12.77 0.96
CA PRO A 18 25.43 -13.81 1.15
C PRO A 18 24.18 -13.18 1.74
N VAL A 19 23.07 -13.30 1.01
CA VAL A 19 21.78 -12.86 1.51
C VAL A 19 21.40 -13.82 2.63
N ILE A 20 21.60 -13.38 3.88
CA ILE A 20 21.09 -14.09 5.04
C ILE A 20 19.58 -13.87 5.03
N GLU A 21 18.82 -14.89 4.61
CA GLU A 21 17.37 -14.90 4.72
C GLU A 21 17.01 -15.06 6.21
N VAL A 22 16.67 -13.95 6.86
CA VAL A 22 16.13 -13.98 8.23
C VAL A 22 14.64 -14.31 8.14
N PRO A 23 14.18 -15.42 8.75
CA PRO A 23 12.76 -15.76 8.77
C PRO A 23 11.90 -14.58 9.27
N GLY A 24 10.87 -14.22 8.51
CA GLY A 24 9.97 -13.12 8.84
C GLY A 24 10.39 -11.74 8.31
N MET A 25 11.60 -11.58 7.77
CA MET A 25 12.01 -10.35 7.07
C MET A 25 11.72 -10.46 5.58
N ILE A 26 11.32 -9.35 4.95
CA ILE A 26 11.26 -9.27 3.49
C ILE A 26 12.71 -9.36 3.00
N ALA A 27 13.08 -10.48 2.39
CA ALA A 27 14.43 -10.76 1.94
C ALA A 27 15.01 -9.56 1.16
N PRO A 28 16.32 -9.27 1.29
CA PRO A 28 16.97 -8.22 0.54
C PRO A 28 17.18 -8.70 -0.90
N ARG A 29 16.09 -8.88 -1.66
CA ARG A 29 16.19 -8.87 -3.12
C ARG A 29 16.60 -7.45 -3.49
N ASP A 30 17.71 -7.34 -4.22
CA ASP A 30 18.28 -6.10 -4.75
C ASP A 30 19.12 -5.24 -3.79
N GLY A 31 19.74 -5.83 -2.75
CA GLY A 31 20.67 -5.11 -1.88
C GLY A 31 20.03 -4.01 -1.03
N ARG A 32 18.70 -4.04 -0.87
CA ARG A 32 17.95 -3.11 -0.03
C ARG A 32 17.94 -3.62 1.41
N ILE A 33 18.22 -2.72 2.36
CA ILE A 33 18.06 -2.99 3.79
C ILE A 33 16.61 -3.44 4.02
N PRO A 34 16.37 -4.59 4.68
CA PRO A 34 15.02 -5.04 5.00
C PRO A 34 14.26 -3.93 5.73
N LYS A 35 13.08 -3.56 5.22
CA LYS A 35 12.27 -2.45 5.76
C LYS A 35 11.51 -2.81 7.04
N GLY A 36 11.72 -4.01 7.58
CA GLY A 36 11.02 -4.56 8.73
C GLY A 36 10.62 -6.01 8.52
N ARG A 37 9.88 -6.55 9.50
CA ARG A 37 9.26 -7.88 9.41
C ARG A 37 7.84 -7.79 8.89
N LEU A 38 7.34 -8.90 8.35
CA LEU A 38 5.91 -9.06 8.09
C LEU A 38 5.14 -9.18 9.41
N VAL A 39 3.91 -8.64 9.41
CA VAL A 39 2.95 -8.78 10.52
C VAL A 39 2.21 -10.12 10.40
N THR A 40 1.94 -10.74 11.54
CA THR A 40 1.16 -11.97 11.63
C THR A 40 -0.34 -11.68 11.57
N LEU A 41 -1.17 -12.71 11.31
CA LEU A 41 -2.62 -12.57 11.32
C LEU A 41 -3.17 -12.13 12.69
N ALA A 42 -2.57 -12.61 13.78
CA ALA A 42 -2.96 -12.21 15.14
C ALA A 42 -2.70 -10.72 15.37
N GLU A 43 -1.55 -10.21 14.91
CA GLU A 43 -1.21 -8.79 15.02
C GLU A 43 -2.09 -7.92 14.12
N ILE A 44 -2.44 -8.42 12.93
CA ILE A 44 -3.44 -7.76 12.08
C ILE A 44 -4.78 -7.65 12.82
N GLY A 45 -5.23 -8.73 13.47
CA GLY A 45 -6.43 -8.72 14.31
C GLY A 45 -6.35 -7.65 15.40
N SER A 46 -5.25 -7.60 16.16
CA SER A 46 -5.06 -6.57 17.20
C SER A 46 -5.06 -5.14 16.65
N LEU A 47 -4.51 -4.91 15.45
CA LEU A 47 -4.57 -3.60 14.79
C LEU A 47 -6.00 -3.23 14.37
N ILE A 48 -6.78 -4.20 13.89
CA ILE A 48 -8.19 -3.99 13.53
C ILE A 48 -9.00 -3.66 14.79
N ASP A 49 -8.84 -4.42 15.86
CA ASP A 49 -9.56 -4.20 17.12
C ASP A 49 -9.24 -2.80 17.69
N ALA A 50 -7.96 -2.42 17.67
CA ALA A 50 -7.51 -1.11 18.13
C ALA A 50 -7.98 0.06 17.25
N ALA A 51 -8.22 -0.17 15.95
CA ALA A 51 -8.77 0.84 15.05
C ALA A 51 -10.31 0.92 15.16
N ALA A 52 -10.95 -0.19 15.53
CA ALA A 52 -12.40 -0.31 15.65
C ALA A 52 -12.93 0.23 16.98
N THR A 53 -12.13 0.17 18.06
CA THR A 53 -12.57 0.51 19.41
C THR A 53 -11.68 1.54 20.09
N ASP A 54 -12.24 2.32 21.01
CA ASP A 54 -11.49 3.23 21.88
C ASP A 54 -11.03 2.54 23.18
N LYS A 55 -10.41 3.31 24.09
CA LYS A 55 -9.89 2.76 25.36
C LYS A 55 -10.99 2.24 26.30
N ALA A 56 -12.24 2.65 26.11
CA ALA A 56 -13.40 2.17 26.86
C ALA A 56 -14.04 0.92 26.21
N GLY A 57 -13.58 0.50 25.03
CA GLY A 57 -14.15 -0.60 24.27
C GLY A 57 -15.36 -0.19 23.42
N GLU A 58 -15.64 1.12 23.32
CA GLU A 58 -16.71 1.66 22.49
C GLU A 58 -16.22 1.86 21.04
N PRO A 59 -17.13 1.94 20.05
CA PRO A 59 -16.74 2.20 18.67
C PRO A 59 -15.88 3.46 18.53
N SER A 60 -14.79 3.35 17.79
CA SER A 60 -13.84 4.45 17.56
C SER A 60 -14.52 5.67 16.95
N LEU A 61 -14.22 6.85 17.49
CA LEU A 61 -14.61 8.15 16.91
C LEU A 61 -13.97 8.41 15.53
N TYR A 62 -12.98 7.61 15.15
CA TYR A 62 -12.22 7.75 13.91
C TYR A 62 -12.39 6.52 12.99
N PRO A 63 -13.61 6.23 12.51
CA PRO A 63 -13.89 5.05 11.69
C PRO A 63 -13.10 5.03 10.37
N HIS A 64 -12.67 6.20 9.90
CA HIS A 64 -11.81 6.32 8.73
C HIS A 64 -10.46 5.60 8.89
N VAL A 65 -9.91 5.51 10.12
CA VAL A 65 -8.67 4.77 10.38
C VAL A 65 -8.87 3.28 10.14
N LEU A 66 -9.99 2.73 10.63
CA LEU A 66 -10.36 1.33 10.39
C LEU A 66 -10.56 1.06 8.89
N HIS A 67 -11.33 1.91 8.20
CA HIS A 67 -11.56 1.74 6.76
C HIS A 67 -10.25 1.77 5.98
N GLN A 68 -9.36 2.69 6.32
CA GLN A 68 -8.06 2.78 5.69
C GLN A 68 -7.24 1.50 5.89
N LEU A 69 -7.15 1.03 7.14
CA LEU A 69 -6.42 -0.18 7.49
C LEU A 69 -6.96 -1.38 6.71
N LEU A 70 -8.27 -1.55 6.66
CA LEU A 70 -8.90 -2.68 5.98
C LEU A 70 -8.74 -2.61 4.45
N ILE A 71 -8.83 -1.41 3.84
CA ILE A 71 -8.54 -1.23 2.41
C ILE A 71 -7.08 -1.55 2.14
N HIS A 72 -6.14 -1.09 2.97
CA HIS A 72 -4.72 -1.41 2.85
C HIS A 72 -4.44 -2.91 2.87
N ILE A 73 -4.95 -3.61 3.88
CA ILE A 73 -4.74 -5.05 4.05
C ILE A 73 -5.38 -5.82 2.90
N GLY A 74 -6.62 -5.48 2.54
CA GLY A 74 -7.38 -6.20 1.51
C GLY A 74 -6.93 -5.90 0.08
N SER A 75 -6.33 -4.73 -0.17
CA SER A 75 -5.83 -4.36 -1.50
C SER A 75 -4.35 -4.69 -1.73
N GLY A 76 -3.55 -4.76 -0.66
CA GLY A 76 -2.08 -4.78 -0.76
C GLY A 76 -1.49 -3.53 -1.42
N ALA A 77 -2.28 -2.46 -1.56
CA ALA A 77 -1.85 -1.26 -2.25
C ALA A 77 -0.86 -0.43 -1.42
N ARG A 78 -0.09 0.42 -2.09
CA ARG A 78 0.79 1.38 -1.43
C ARG A 78 -0.02 2.41 -0.68
N SER A 79 0.51 2.92 0.43
CA SER A 79 -0.26 3.79 1.31
C SER A 79 -0.84 5.01 0.64
N GLY A 80 -0.04 5.76 -0.13
CA GLY A 80 -0.60 6.92 -0.80
C GLY A 80 -1.68 6.57 -1.82
N ALA A 81 -1.61 5.40 -2.47
CA ALA A 81 -2.66 4.98 -3.42
C ALA A 81 -4.01 4.75 -2.75
N VAL A 82 -4.02 4.36 -1.48
CA VAL A 82 -5.24 4.22 -0.68
C VAL A 82 -5.69 5.57 -0.12
N PHE A 83 -4.76 6.40 0.39
CA PHE A 83 -5.08 7.74 0.92
C PHE A 83 -5.70 8.66 -0.13
N GLU A 84 -5.27 8.54 -1.39
CA GLU A 84 -5.77 9.34 -2.51
C GLU A 84 -6.82 8.58 -3.35
N LEU A 85 -7.37 7.47 -2.84
CA LEU A 85 -8.40 6.73 -3.56
C LEU A 85 -9.68 7.58 -3.60
N THR A 86 -10.05 8.03 -4.79
CA THR A 86 -11.27 8.83 -5.01
C THR A 86 -12.43 7.98 -5.50
N GLU A 87 -13.67 8.46 -5.30
CA GLU A 87 -14.89 7.77 -5.74
C GLU A 87 -14.86 7.38 -7.24
N PRO A 88 -14.42 8.24 -8.19
CA PRO A 88 -14.36 7.88 -9.61
C PRO A 88 -13.38 6.74 -9.94
N GLN A 89 -12.47 6.42 -9.01
CA GLN A 89 -11.56 5.28 -9.14
C GLN A 89 -12.18 3.97 -8.65
N VAL A 90 -13.36 4.01 -8.03
CA VAL A 90 -14.09 2.81 -7.64
C VAL A 90 -15.06 2.42 -8.75
N LEU A 91 -14.66 1.46 -9.57
CA LEU A 91 -15.46 0.96 -10.68
C LEU A 91 -16.38 -0.15 -10.16
N THR A 92 -17.45 0.25 -9.47
CA THR A 92 -18.37 -0.67 -8.78
C THR A 92 -18.98 -1.72 -9.71
N SER A 93 -19.29 -1.37 -10.96
CA SER A 93 -19.81 -2.30 -11.98
C SER A 93 -18.83 -3.41 -12.36
N LEU A 94 -17.52 -3.16 -12.19
CA LEU A 94 -16.46 -4.13 -12.41
C LEU A 94 -15.94 -4.74 -11.10
N GLY A 95 -16.36 -4.21 -9.95
CA GLY A 95 -15.88 -4.59 -8.63
C GLY A 95 -14.39 -4.38 -8.45
N VAL A 96 -13.86 -3.22 -8.87
CA VAL A 96 -12.42 -2.93 -8.77
C VAL A 96 -12.11 -1.51 -8.30
N PHE A 97 -10.97 -1.34 -7.63
CA PHE A 97 -10.28 -0.06 -7.46
C PHE A 97 -9.28 0.15 -8.61
N ASP A 98 -9.45 1.24 -9.35
CA ASP A 98 -8.53 1.69 -10.39
C ASP A 98 -7.45 2.63 -9.80
N LEU A 99 -6.35 2.03 -9.34
CA LEU A 99 -5.23 2.75 -8.74
C LEU A 99 -4.24 3.30 -9.78
N ARG A 100 -4.54 3.19 -11.07
CA ARG A 100 -3.62 3.65 -12.14
C ARG A 100 -3.46 5.17 -12.16
N ARG A 101 -4.46 5.90 -11.66
CA ARG A 101 -4.51 7.37 -11.66
C ARG A 101 -3.75 8.05 -10.50
N TYR A 102 -3.27 7.28 -9.53
CA TYR A 102 -2.45 7.77 -8.40
C TYR A 102 -1.09 8.35 -8.88
N HIS A 103 -0.77 9.62 -8.55
CA HIS A 103 0.43 10.40 -8.99
C HIS A 103 0.62 10.45 -10.51
N ALA A 104 -0.19 11.24 -11.19
CA ALA A 104 -0.26 11.30 -12.65
C ALA A 104 0.97 11.91 -13.37
N THR A 105 1.97 12.47 -12.69
CA THR A 105 2.97 13.30 -13.40
C THR A 105 4.38 12.72 -13.52
N GLU A 106 4.97 12.06 -12.51
CA GLU A 106 6.45 11.96 -12.50
C GLU A 106 7.06 10.55 -12.59
N ASP A 107 6.35 9.47 -12.27
CA ASP A 107 6.95 8.12 -12.32
C ASP A 107 6.00 7.07 -12.92
N ARG A 108 6.13 6.87 -14.23
CA ARG A 108 5.44 5.82 -15.01
C ARG A 108 6.12 4.45 -14.94
N SER A 109 7.30 4.34 -14.30
CA SER A 109 8.08 3.10 -14.27
C SER A 109 7.55 2.07 -13.28
N LYS A 110 6.76 2.50 -12.30
CA LYS A 110 6.20 1.61 -11.28
C LYS A 110 4.87 1.03 -11.76
N PRO A 111 4.71 -0.31 -11.80
CA PRO A 111 3.44 -0.93 -12.15
C PRO A 111 2.35 -0.47 -11.18
N ARG A 112 1.22 -0.06 -11.75
CA ARG A 112 0.02 0.39 -11.03
C ARG A 112 -1.08 -0.63 -11.29
N GLY A 113 -1.74 -1.05 -10.22
CA GLY A 113 -2.68 -2.14 -10.27
C GLY A 113 -4.12 -1.69 -10.46
N ILE A 114 -4.93 -2.60 -10.99
CA ILE A 114 -6.36 -2.65 -10.73
C ILE A 114 -6.52 -3.68 -9.62
N VAL A 115 -7.17 -3.31 -8.52
CA VAL A 115 -7.36 -4.18 -7.36
C VAL A 115 -8.81 -4.66 -7.33
N PRO A 116 -9.09 -5.97 -7.28
CA PRO A 116 -10.45 -6.46 -7.10
C PRO A 116 -10.98 -6.11 -5.71
N ILE A 117 -12.25 -5.72 -5.66
CA ILE A 117 -13.01 -5.54 -4.42
C ILE A 117 -13.67 -6.88 -4.12
N SER A 118 -13.19 -7.56 -3.08
CA SER A 118 -13.66 -8.91 -2.74
C SER A 118 -14.05 -9.02 -1.28
N GLY A 119 -15.09 -9.82 -1.01
CA GLY A 119 -15.49 -10.21 0.34
C GLY A 119 -15.71 -8.99 1.25
N PRO A 120 -15.06 -8.92 2.43
CA PRO A 120 -15.22 -7.80 3.37
C PRO A 120 -14.87 -6.42 2.81
N LEU A 121 -14.08 -6.34 1.73
CA LEU A 121 -13.69 -5.06 1.13
C LEU A 121 -14.89 -4.30 0.56
N TRP A 122 -15.94 -5.00 0.13
CA TRP A 122 -17.20 -4.39 -0.28
C TRP A 122 -17.88 -3.66 0.86
N TRP A 123 -17.98 -4.31 2.03
CA TRP A 123 -18.56 -3.69 3.22
C TRP A 123 -17.78 -2.44 3.63
N VAL A 124 -16.45 -2.50 3.59
CA VAL A 124 -15.60 -1.34 3.92
C VAL A 124 -15.83 -0.19 2.94
N PHE A 125 -15.86 -0.48 1.63
CA PHE A 125 -16.13 0.52 0.62
C PHE A 125 -17.53 1.13 0.80
N ASP A 126 -18.55 0.31 1.00
CA ASP A 126 -19.93 0.77 1.17
C ASP A 126 -20.08 1.63 2.42
N ASN A 127 -19.40 1.30 3.52
CA ASN A 127 -19.42 2.12 4.73
C ASN A 127 -18.59 3.41 4.60
N ALA A 128 -17.47 3.36 3.88
CA ALA A 128 -16.62 4.52 3.65
C ALA A 128 -17.27 5.53 2.70
N ARG A 129 -17.92 5.05 1.61
CA ARG A 129 -18.56 5.92 0.60
C ARG A 129 -19.72 6.74 1.15
N GLU A 130 -20.45 6.22 2.15
CA GLU A 130 -21.55 6.94 2.82
C GLU A 130 -21.08 8.25 3.46
N THR A 131 -19.76 8.39 3.60
CA THR A 131 -19.14 9.52 4.23
C THR A 131 -18.06 10.13 3.37
N ILE A 132 -18.13 10.03 2.04
CA ILE A 132 -17.13 10.71 1.19
C ILE A 132 -17.07 12.20 1.54
N GLY A 133 -15.85 12.68 1.78
CA GLY A 133 -15.58 14.07 2.09
C GLY A 133 -15.75 14.96 0.86
N ARG A 134 -15.68 16.29 1.05
CA ARG A 134 -15.69 17.26 -0.06
C ARG A 134 -14.49 17.09 -1.02
N ASP A 135 -13.45 16.41 -0.57
CA ASP A 135 -12.26 16.06 -1.36
C ASP A 135 -12.51 14.90 -2.33
N GLY A 136 -13.65 14.21 -2.24
CA GLY A 136 -14.00 13.09 -3.10
C GLY A 136 -13.22 11.81 -2.80
N CYS A 137 -12.44 11.80 -1.71
CA CYS A 137 -11.70 10.65 -1.22
C CYS A 137 -12.66 9.64 -0.58
N VAL A 138 -12.51 8.37 -0.91
CA VAL A 138 -13.30 7.26 -0.36
C VAL A 138 -13.10 7.15 1.15
N VAL A 139 -11.87 7.33 1.61
CA VAL A 139 -11.54 7.43 3.04
C VAL A 139 -11.05 8.83 3.32
N HIS A 140 -11.75 9.55 4.19
CA HIS A 140 -11.39 10.92 4.56
C HIS A 140 -11.49 11.10 6.08
N TYR A 141 -10.72 12.06 6.61
CA TYR A 141 -10.77 12.39 8.04
C TYR A 141 -12.14 12.95 8.41
N ARG A 142 -12.74 12.35 9.44
CA ARG A 142 -13.94 12.85 10.12
C ARG A 142 -13.48 13.49 11.42
N GLY A 143 -13.66 14.81 11.55
CA GLY A 143 -13.40 15.59 12.76
C GLY A 143 -14.59 16.48 13.07
#